data_AF-A0A7W1TI37-F1
#
_entry.id   AF-A0A7W1TI37-F1
#
_cell.length_a   1.000
_cell.length_b   1.000
_cell.length_c   1.000
_cell.angle_alpha   90.00
_cell.angle_beta   90.00
_cell.angle_gamma   90.00
#
_symmetry.space_group_name_H-M   'P 1'
#
loop_
_entity.id
_entity.type
_entity.pdbx_description
1 polymer ?
#
loop_
_entity_poly.entity_id
_entity_poly.type
_entity_poly.pdbx_seq_one_letter_code
_entity_poly.pdbx_strand_id
1 'polypeptide(L)'
;MLDKLGARIAHYRTALGWTQQELADRIAASRTAISHFEMDLAVPSERTIVLLAGLFRCEPHALVANTYYPAAKSERLPAIAARYTEVEKELCLLEHDLNIVAEFDGANDHRWQTSLLHWQDRLLALHASTDDTRERHILEAALHKLNHMCERHRCGEESHLSHR
;
A
#
# COMPACT_ATOMS: atom_id res chain seq x y z
N MET A 1 26.52 -3.49 17.32
CA MET A 1 26.40 -4.97 17.32
C MET A 1 25.82 -5.36 15.96
N LEU A 2 26.32 -6.42 15.33
CA LEU A 2 25.79 -6.88 14.04
C LEU A 2 24.51 -7.69 14.27
N ASP A 3 23.44 -7.33 13.57
CA ASP A 3 22.16 -8.02 13.64
C ASP A 3 22.05 -9.13 12.59
N LYS A 4 21.20 -10.10 12.87
CA LYS A 4 20.76 -11.10 11.89
C LYS A 4 19.79 -10.47 10.90
N LEU A 5 20.07 -10.60 9.60
CA LEU A 5 19.19 -10.09 8.55
C LEU A 5 17.83 -10.80 8.59
N GLY A 6 17.83 -12.12 8.82
CA GLY A 6 16.60 -12.90 8.91
C GLY A 6 15.64 -12.42 10.00
N ALA A 7 16.16 -12.15 11.19
CA ALA A 7 15.38 -11.60 12.30
C ALA A 7 14.77 -10.23 11.95
N ARG A 8 15.49 -9.39 11.21
CA ARG A 8 15.01 -8.08 10.76
C ARG A 8 13.91 -8.21 9.71
N ILE A 9 14.05 -9.12 8.75
CA ILE A 9 13.01 -9.43 7.76
C ILE A 9 11.73 -9.91 8.47
N ALA A 10 11.86 -10.84 9.42
CA ALA A 10 10.73 -11.33 10.21
C ALA A 10 10.05 -10.21 11.00
N HIS A 11 10.84 -9.31 11.62
CA HIS A 11 10.31 -8.16 12.34
C HIS A 11 9.45 -7.26 11.44
N TYR A 12 9.98 -6.79 10.30
CA TYR A 12 9.21 -5.96 9.39
C TYR A 12 7.96 -6.66 8.84
N ARG A 13 8.08 -7.93 8.46
CA ARG A 13 6.93 -8.72 8.00
C ARG A 13 5.81 -8.77 9.05
N THR A 14 6.16 -9.07 10.31
CA THR A 14 5.17 -9.14 11.39
C THR A 14 4.57 -7.78 11.73
N ALA A 15 5.35 -6.70 11.66
CA ALA A 15 4.86 -5.34 11.88
C ALA A 15 3.81 -4.91 10.84
N LEU A 16 3.90 -5.42 9.61
CA LEU A 16 2.90 -5.22 8.55
C LEU A 16 1.70 -6.19 8.65
N GLY A 17 1.73 -7.11 9.61
CA GLY A 17 0.70 -8.13 9.79
C GLY A 17 0.67 -9.16 8.66
N TRP A 18 1.81 -9.44 8.03
CA TRP A 18 1.91 -10.42 6.94
C TRP A 18 2.35 -11.80 7.43
N THR A 19 1.75 -12.83 6.85
CA THR A 19 2.26 -14.19 6.88
C THR A 19 3.47 -14.34 5.95
N GLN A 20 4.26 -15.41 6.14
CA GLN A 20 5.36 -15.71 5.23
C GLN A 20 4.87 -15.97 3.79
N GLN A 21 3.66 -16.54 3.63
CA GLN A 21 3.08 -16.77 2.31
C GLN A 21 2.74 -15.44 1.62
N GLU A 22 2.08 -14.52 2.32
CA GLU A 22 1.73 -13.20 1.79
C GLU A 22 2.96 -12.37 1.39
N LEU A 23 4.05 -12.47 2.13
CA LEU A 23 5.32 -11.85 1.73
C LEU A 23 5.92 -12.54 0.51
N ALA A 24 5.88 -13.88 0.47
CA ALA A 24 6.41 -14.67 -0.63
C ALA A 24 5.71 -14.33 -1.95
N ASP A 25 4.38 -14.25 -1.94
CA ASP A 25 3.57 -13.93 -3.11
C ASP A 25 3.95 -12.56 -3.69
N ARG A 26 4.13 -11.54 -2.82
CA ARG A 26 4.46 -10.16 -3.24
C ARG A 26 5.86 -9.99 -3.84
N ILE A 27 6.81 -10.83 -3.44
CA ILE A 27 8.18 -10.76 -3.97
C ILE A 27 8.49 -11.88 -4.99
N ALA A 28 7.47 -12.63 -5.40
CA ALA A 28 7.57 -13.80 -6.27
C ALA A 28 8.62 -14.81 -5.78
N ALA A 29 8.56 -15.14 -4.49
CA ALA A 29 9.38 -16.17 -3.84
C ALA A 29 8.51 -17.34 -3.37
N SER A 30 9.14 -18.44 -2.97
CA SER A 30 8.44 -19.50 -2.25
C SER A 30 8.34 -19.15 -0.76
N ARG A 31 7.28 -19.61 -0.09
CA ARG A 31 7.18 -19.54 1.37
C ARG A 31 8.39 -20.13 2.08
N THR A 32 8.94 -21.23 1.55
CA THR A 32 10.16 -21.86 2.07
C THR A 32 11.37 -20.94 1.96
N ALA A 33 11.51 -20.20 0.85
CA ALA A 33 12.59 -19.22 0.72
C ALA A 33 12.49 -18.11 1.78
N ILE A 34 11.28 -17.58 2.05
CA ILE A 34 11.07 -16.62 3.14
C ILE A 34 11.45 -17.22 4.49
N SER A 35 11.02 -18.45 4.77
CA SER A 35 11.41 -19.16 5.99
C SER A 35 12.92 -19.30 6.12
N HIS A 36 13.63 -19.68 5.05
CA HIS A 36 15.08 -19.79 5.07
C HIS A 36 15.78 -18.44 5.23
N PHE A 37 15.25 -17.37 4.65
CA PHE A 37 15.77 -16.01 4.87
C PHE A 37 15.62 -15.61 6.33
N GLU A 38 14.44 -15.82 6.93
CA GLU A 38 14.15 -15.44 8.32
C GLU A 38 14.98 -16.23 9.35
N MET A 39 15.39 -17.45 9.00
CA MET A 39 16.24 -18.31 9.81
C MET A 39 17.75 -18.14 9.52
N ASP A 40 18.12 -17.21 8.65
CA ASP A 40 19.49 -17.01 8.13
C ASP A 40 20.11 -18.28 7.48
N LEU A 41 19.27 -19.20 6.99
CA LEU A 41 19.69 -20.40 6.25
C LEU A 41 20.00 -20.11 4.78
N ALA A 42 19.51 -18.99 4.26
CA ALA A 42 19.78 -18.53 2.90
C ALA A 42 19.97 -17.01 2.88
N VAL A 43 20.83 -16.53 1.98
CA VAL A 43 21.08 -15.10 1.79
C VAL A 43 20.22 -14.60 0.61
N PRO A 44 19.33 -13.61 0.81
CA PRO A 44 18.55 -13.02 -0.28
C PRO A 44 19.41 -12.48 -1.43
N SER A 45 18.89 -12.52 -2.65
CA SER A 45 19.50 -11.83 -3.79
C SER A 45 19.35 -10.31 -3.66
N GLU A 46 20.14 -9.55 -4.41
CA GLU A 46 20.04 -8.09 -4.50
C GLU A 46 18.63 -7.67 -4.92
N ARG A 47 18.07 -8.34 -5.95
CA ARG A 47 16.68 -8.14 -6.39
C ARG A 47 15.70 -8.36 -5.23
N THR A 48 15.89 -9.43 -4.46
CA THR A 48 15.04 -9.74 -3.32
C THR A 48 15.15 -8.67 -2.22
N ILE A 49 16.36 -8.17 -1.93
CA ILE A 49 16.55 -7.08 -0.97
C ILE A 49 15.81 -5.82 -1.42
N VAL A 50 15.86 -5.47 -2.71
CA VAL A 50 15.16 -4.30 -3.25
C VAL A 50 13.65 -4.43 -3.09
N LEU A 51 13.08 -5.60 -3.41
CA LEU A 51 11.64 -5.86 -3.26
C LEU A 51 11.23 -5.80 -1.78
N LEU A 52 11.99 -6.45 -0.89
CA LEU A 52 11.75 -6.40 0.55
C LEU A 52 11.83 -4.96 1.09
N ALA A 53 12.85 -4.20 0.71
CA ALA A 53 13.01 -2.82 1.16
C ALA A 53 11.86 -1.92 0.72
N GLY A 54 11.38 -2.08 -0.53
CA GLY A 54 10.20 -1.40 -1.04
C GLY A 54 8.97 -1.69 -0.19
N LEU A 55 8.66 -2.97 0.02
CA LEU A 55 7.54 -3.39 0.86
C LEU A 55 7.64 -2.89 2.31
N PHE A 56 8.85 -2.88 2.87
CA PHE A 56 9.14 -2.45 4.24
C PHE A 56 9.34 -0.94 4.40
N ARG A 57 9.11 -0.13 3.35
CA ARG A 57 9.21 1.34 3.38
C ARG A 57 10.58 1.89 3.79
N CYS A 58 11.65 1.21 3.39
CA CYS A 58 13.03 1.67 3.66
C CYS A 58 13.90 1.63 2.39
N GLU A 59 15.13 2.16 2.47
CA GLU A 59 16.09 1.94 1.38
C GLU A 59 16.73 0.55 1.45
N PRO A 60 17.13 -0.04 0.30
CA PRO A 60 17.85 -1.30 0.26
C PRO A 60 19.05 -1.36 1.22
N HIS A 61 19.87 -0.30 1.23
CA HIS A 61 21.03 -0.20 2.12
C HIS A 61 20.64 -0.12 3.60
N ALA A 62 19.52 0.54 3.92
CA ALA A 62 19.03 0.63 5.31
C ALA A 62 18.59 -0.75 5.82
N LEU A 63 17.95 -1.56 4.97
CA LEU A 63 17.53 -2.91 5.33
C LEU A 63 18.72 -3.81 5.72
N VAL A 64 19.84 -3.71 5.00
CA VAL A 64 21.02 -4.55 5.22
C VAL A 64 22.08 -3.94 6.14
N ALA A 65 21.96 -2.66 6.49
CA ALA A 65 22.92 -1.95 7.33
C ALA A 65 23.13 -2.64 8.68
N ASN A 66 24.39 -2.80 9.09
CA ASN A 66 24.77 -3.48 10.33
C ASN A 66 24.25 -4.94 10.43
N THR A 67 24.14 -5.65 9.30
CA THR A 67 23.79 -7.08 9.28
C THR A 67 24.91 -7.95 8.69
N TYR A 68 24.77 -9.26 8.81
CA TYR A 68 25.65 -10.24 8.15
C TYR A 68 25.44 -10.38 6.63
N TYR A 69 24.74 -9.43 5.99
CA TYR A 69 24.60 -9.43 4.53
C TYR A 69 25.96 -9.20 3.84
N PRO A 70 26.33 -9.97 2.81
CA PRO A 70 27.66 -9.87 2.20
C PRO A 70 27.94 -8.50 1.58
N ALA A 71 29.10 -7.91 1.89
CA ALA A 71 29.52 -6.60 1.40
C ALA A 71 29.49 -6.50 -0.14
N ALA A 72 30.01 -7.50 -0.84
CA ALA A 72 30.02 -7.56 -2.31
C ALA A 72 28.60 -7.56 -2.95
N LYS A 73 27.58 -7.99 -2.20
CA LYS A 73 26.17 -7.87 -2.64
C LYS A 73 25.61 -6.49 -2.29
N SER A 74 25.94 -5.96 -1.12
CA SER A 74 25.50 -4.63 -0.66
C SER A 74 25.93 -3.52 -1.63
N GLU A 75 27.15 -3.58 -2.14
CA GLU A 75 27.70 -2.60 -3.10
C GLU A 75 26.94 -2.54 -4.44
N ARG A 76 26.18 -3.59 -4.76
CA ARG A 76 25.40 -3.70 -6.01
C ARG A 76 23.92 -3.36 -5.81
N LEU A 77 23.51 -2.99 -4.60
CA LEU A 77 22.15 -2.54 -4.35
C LEU A 77 21.91 -1.18 -5.00
N PRO A 78 20.73 -0.94 -5.59
CA PRO A 78 20.36 0.37 -6.05
C PRO A 78 20.17 1.32 -4.86
N ALA A 79 20.34 2.62 -5.13
CA ALA A 79 20.16 3.67 -4.13
C ALA A 79 18.71 3.79 -3.64
N ILE A 80 17.74 3.43 -4.50
CA ILE A 80 16.31 3.58 -4.23
C ILE A 80 15.53 2.28 -4.46
N ALA A 81 14.46 2.11 -3.69
CA ALA A 81 13.39 1.12 -3.94
C ALA A 81 12.03 1.83 -4.11
N ALA A 82 11.15 1.26 -4.93
CA ALA A 82 9.76 1.70 -5.00
C ALA A 82 9.06 1.34 -3.67
N ARG A 83 8.74 2.36 -2.87
CA ARG A 83 8.19 2.16 -1.52
C ARG A 83 6.69 2.14 -1.46
N TYR A 84 5.99 2.72 -2.43
CA TYR A 84 4.54 2.78 -2.43
C TYR A 84 4.03 2.06 -3.66
N THR A 85 2.99 1.25 -3.46
CA THR A 85 2.27 0.68 -4.58
C THR A 85 1.38 1.76 -5.19
N GLU A 86 0.92 1.51 -6.42
CA GLU A 86 0.02 2.44 -7.09
C GLU A 86 -1.27 2.64 -6.28
N VAL A 87 -1.80 1.56 -5.68
CA VAL A 87 -2.98 1.60 -4.81
C VAL A 87 -2.79 2.56 -3.65
N GLU A 88 -1.67 2.49 -2.96
CA GLU A 88 -1.42 3.36 -1.81
C GLU A 88 -1.25 4.82 -2.22
N LYS A 89 -0.58 5.07 -3.35
CA LYS A 89 -0.45 6.40 -3.92
C LYS A 89 -1.82 6.99 -4.23
N GLU A 90 -2.68 6.23 -4.92
CA GLU A 90 -4.01 6.67 -5.33
C GLU A 90 -4.92 6.90 -4.11
N LEU A 91 -4.87 6.05 -3.09
CA LEU A 91 -5.64 6.25 -1.87
C LEU A 91 -5.19 7.47 -1.06
N CYS A 92 -3.89 7.75 -1.01
CA CYS A 92 -3.38 8.97 -0.36
C CYS A 92 -3.86 10.24 -1.07
N LEU A 93 -3.89 10.23 -2.41
CA LEU A 93 -4.43 11.32 -3.22
C LEU A 93 -5.94 11.46 -3.04
N LEU A 94 -6.68 10.34 -2.98
CA LEU A 94 -8.10 10.36 -2.68
C LEU A 94 -8.38 11.03 -1.33
N GLU A 95 -7.68 10.61 -0.28
CA GLU A 95 -7.87 11.18 1.06
C GLU A 95 -7.59 12.69 1.08
N HIS A 96 -6.53 13.12 0.38
CA HIS A 96 -6.22 14.53 0.23
C HIS A 96 -7.35 15.30 -0.46
N ASP A 97 -7.83 14.80 -1.60
CA ASP A 97 -8.90 15.42 -2.36
C ASP A 97 -10.21 15.47 -1.56
N LEU A 98 -10.58 14.38 -0.88
CA LEU A 98 -11.78 14.35 -0.02
C LEU A 98 -11.70 15.36 1.13
N ASN A 99 -10.52 15.54 1.73
CA ASN A 99 -10.33 16.56 2.77
C ASN A 99 -10.52 17.97 2.22
N ILE A 100 -9.97 18.25 1.04
CA ILE A 100 -10.16 19.55 0.36
C ILE A 100 -11.65 19.81 0.13
N VAL A 101 -12.37 18.86 -0.49
CA VAL A 101 -13.76 19.14 -0.85
C VAL A 101 -14.68 19.16 0.38
N ALA A 102 -14.29 18.53 1.50
CA ALA A 102 -15.05 18.56 2.75
C ALA A 102 -15.01 19.94 3.45
N GLU A 103 -14.02 20.78 3.14
CA GLU A 103 -13.93 22.15 3.65
C GLU A 103 -14.86 23.12 2.92
N PHE A 104 -15.33 22.77 1.72
CA PHE A 104 -16.34 23.55 1.01
C PHE A 104 -17.74 23.14 1.46
N ASP A 105 -18.70 24.08 1.41
CA ASP A 105 -20.11 23.83 1.71
C ASP A 105 -20.73 22.96 0.59
N GLY A 106 -20.35 21.68 0.60
CA GLY A 106 -20.38 20.74 -0.52
C GLY A 106 -21.76 20.22 -0.91
N ALA A 107 -22.84 20.75 -0.33
CA ALA A 107 -24.19 20.28 -0.60
C ALA A 107 -24.78 20.78 -1.94
N ASN A 108 -24.19 21.79 -2.57
CA ASN A 108 -24.66 22.31 -3.87
C ASN A 108 -23.54 22.46 -4.92
N ASP A 109 -22.34 22.01 -4.59
CA ASP A 109 -21.19 22.18 -5.46
C ASP A 109 -21.02 20.98 -6.38
N HIS A 110 -21.33 21.18 -7.67
CA HIS A 110 -21.12 20.18 -8.72
C HIS A 110 -19.70 19.60 -8.68
N ARG A 111 -18.68 20.36 -8.23
CA ARG A 111 -17.30 19.90 -8.09
C ARG A 111 -17.14 18.72 -7.14
N TRP A 112 -17.96 18.64 -6.08
CA TRP A 112 -17.97 17.50 -5.16
C TRP A 112 -18.42 16.23 -5.87
N GLN A 113 -19.55 16.29 -6.59
CA GLN A 113 -20.09 15.15 -7.33
C GLN A 113 -19.14 14.70 -8.45
N THR A 114 -18.58 15.64 -9.22
CA THR A 114 -17.60 15.32 -10.27
C THR A 114 -16.35 14.66 -9.70
N SER A 115 -15.84 15.14 -8.57
CA SER A 115 -14.66 14.56 -7.91
C SER A 115 -14.91 13.12 -7.45
N LEU A 116 -16.07 12.86 -6.84
CA LEU A 116 -16.42 11.50 -6.39
C LEU A 116 -16.54 10.51 -7.56
N LEU A 117 -17.18 10.91 -8.66
CA LEU A 117 -17.29 10.07 -9.86
C LEU A 117 -15.92 9.77 -10.46
N HIS A 118 -15.07 10.79 -10.62
CA HIS A 118 -13.70 10.64 -11.10
C HIS A 118 -12.89 9.64 -10.26
N TRP A 119 -13.02 9.74 -8.93
CA TRP A 119 -12.35 8.82 -8.02
C TRP A 119 -12.91 7.41 -8.07
N GLN A 120 -14.23 7.24 -8.19
CA GLN A 120 -14.84 5.92 -8.37
C GLN A 120 -14.30 5.22 -9.63
N ASP A 121 -14.28 5.91 -10.77
CA ASP A 121 -13.77 5.35 -12.03
C ASP A 121 -12.29 4.93 -11.91
N ARG A 122 -11.46 5.79 -11.28
CA ARG A 122 -10.04 5.48 -11.04
C ARG A 122 -9.84 4.25 -10.16
N LEU A 123 -10.56 4.16 -9.05
CA LEU A 123 -10.43 3.02 -8.13
C LEU A 123 -10.96 1.71 -8.75
N LEU A 124 -12.03 1.78 -9.55
CA LEU A 124 -12.54 0.62 -10.29
C LEU A 124 -11.53 0.13 -11.32
N ALA A 125 -10.92 1.04 -12.09
CA ALA A 125 -9.88 0.68 -13.04
C ALA A 125 -8.67 0.02 -12.34
N LEU A 126 -8.27 0.55 -11.19
CA LEU A 126 -7.14 0.02 -10.43
C LEU A 126 -7.45 -1.33 -9.77
N HIS A 127 -8.69 -1.53 -9.29
CA HIS A 127 -9.15 -2.82 -8.76
C HIS A 127 -9.11 -3.92 -9.84
N ALA A 128 -9.49 -3.56 -11.07
CA ALA A 128 -9.44 -4.48 -12.20
C ALA A 128 -8.01 -4.84 -12.64
N SER A 129 -7.01 -4.00 -12.36
CA SER A 129 -5.62 -4.21 -12.81
C SER A 129 -4.67 -4.75 -11.74
N THR A 130 -4.97 -4.65 -10.44
CA THR A 130 -4.11 -5.20 -9.38
C THR A 130 -4.34 -6.69 -9.20
N ASP A 131 -3.29 -7.49 -9.02
CA ASP A 131 -3.36 -8.91 -8.68
C ASP A 131 -3.21 -9.18 -7.18
N ASP A 132 -2.84 -8.17 -6.40
CA ASP A 132 -2.68 -8.30 -4.95
C ASP A 132 -4.05 -8.34 -4.27
N THR A 133 -4.40 -9.51 -3.74
CA THR A 133 -5.67 -9.73 -3.03
C THR A 133 -5.90 -8.72 -1.91
N ARG A 134 -4.88 -8.34 -1.14
CA ARG A 134 -5.03 -7.37 -0.04
C ARG A 134 -5.32 -5.98 -0.59
N GLU A 135 -4.64 -5.59 -1.66
CA GLU A 135 -4.91 -4.32 -2.33
C GLU A 135 -6.34 -4.27 -2.89
N ARG A 136 -6.83 -5.35 -3.51
CA ARG A 136 -8.23 -5.43 -3.95
C ARG A 136 -9.22 -5.18 -2.81
N HIS A 137 -9.01 -5.82 -1.66
CA HIS A 137 -9.87 -5.59 -0.48
C HIS A 137 -9.82 -4.14 0.02
N ILE A 138 -8.65 -3.49 -0.02
CA ILE A 138 -8.51 -2.08 0.37
C ILE A 138 -9.29 -1.19 -0.62
N LEU A 139 -9.17 -1.46 -1.92
CA LEU A 139 -9.89 -0.72 -2.97
C LEU A 139 -11.40 -0.90 -2.85
N GLU A 140 -11.88 -2.12 -2.57
CA GLU A 140 -13.30 -2.40 -2.31
C GLU A 140 -13.83 -1.60 -1.12
N ALA A 141 -13.07 -1.54 -0.03
CA ALA A 141 -13.43 -0.74 1.14
C ALA A 141 -13.48 0.76 0.82
N ALA A 142 -12.54 1.27 0.02
CA ALA A 142 -12.52 2.65 -0.42
C ALA A 142 -13.70 2.99 -1.34
N LEU A 143 -14.00 2.14 -2.32
CA LEU A 143 -15.18 2.26 -3.18
C LEU A 143 -16.48 2.26 -2.38
N HIS A 144 -16.62 1.36 -1.41
CA HIS A 144 -17.77 1.32 -0.53
C HIS A 144 -17.94 2.62 0.27
N LYS A 145 -16.83 3.18 0.79
CA LYS A 145 -16.82 4.47 1.47
C LYS A 145 -17.31 5.60 0.56
N LEU A 146 -16.85 5.66 -0.69
CA LEU A 146 -17.29 6.67 -1.66
C LEU A 146 -18.78 6.57 -1.99
N ASN A 147 -19.28 5.35 -2.20
CA ASN A 147 -20.70 5.13 -2.47
C ASN A 147 -21.58 5.61 -1.30
N HIS A 148 -21.19 5.28 -0.07
CA HIS A 148 -21.91 5.73 1.12
C HIS A 148 -21.87 7.26 1.30
N MET A 149 -20.77 7.92 0.92
CA MET A 149 -20.71 9.38 0.88
C MET A 149 -21.73 9.94 -0.12
N CYS A 150 -21.77 9.42 -1.35
CA CYS A 150 -22.76 9.84 -2.36
C CYS A 150 -24.20 9.70 -1.86
N GLU A 151 -24.54 8.57 -1.24
CA GLU A 151 -25.90 8.29 -0.73
C GLU A 151 -26.32 9.25 0.39
N ARG A 152 -25.43 9.50 1.35
CA ARG A 152 -25.70 10.45 2.46
C ARG A 152 -25.97 11.85 1.96
N HIS A 153 -25.23 12.30 0.95
CA HIS A 153 -25.42 13.62 0.37
C HIS A 153 -26.76 13.73 -0.37
N ARG A 154 -27.14 12.72 -1.18
CA ARG A 154 -28.43 12.70 -1.87
C ARG A 154 -29.63 12.76 -0.92
N CYS A 155 -29.55 12.08 0.23
CA CYS A 155 -30.63 12.06 1.23
C CYS A 155 -30.74 13.38 2.03
N GLY A 156 -29.64 14.12 2.17
CA GLY A 156 -29.62 15.45 2.80
C GLY A 156 -30.27 16.54 1.94
N GLU A 157 -30.15 16.46 0.62
CA GLU A 157 -30.81 17.37 -0.33
C GLU A 157 -32.35 17.24 -0.30
N GLU A 158 -32.88 16.02 -0.23
CA GLU A 158 -34.33 15.77 -0.18
C GLU A 158 -35.00 16.31 1.10
N SER A 159 -34.27 16.33 2.22
CA SER A 159 -34.77 16.84 3.51
C SER A 159 -34.87 18.37 3.54
N HIS A 160 -34.02 19.08 2.79
CA HIS A 160 -34.04 20.54 2.68
C HIS A 160 -35.12 21.06 1.71
N LEU A 161 -35.58 20.24 0.77
CA LEU A 161 -36.62 20.58 -0.20
C LEU A 161 -38.05 20.38 0.35
N SER A 162 -38.23 19.65 1.45
CA SER A 162 -39.55 19.37 2.06
C SER A 162 -40.04 20.45 3.06
N HIS A 163 -39.30 21.55 3.22
CA HIS A 163 -39.63 22.67 4.12
C HIS A 163 -39.70 24.04 3.42
N ARG A 164 -39.86 24.06 2.09
CA ARG A 164 -40.22 25.26 1.31
C ARG A 164 -41.59 25.10 0.68
#